data_AF-A0A0Q5Z784-F1
#
_entry.id   AF-A0A0Q5Z784-F1
#
_cell.length_a   1.000
_cell.length_b   1.000
_cell.length_c   1.000
_cell.angle_alpha   90.00
_cell.angle_beta   90.00
_cell.angle_gamma   90.00
#
_symmetry.space_group_name_H-M   'P 1'
#
loop_
_entity.id
_entity.type
_entity.pdbx_description
1 polymer ?
#
loop_
_entity_poly.entity_id
_entity_poly.type
_entity_poly.pdbx_seq_one_letter_code
_entity_poly.pdbx_strand_id
1 'polypeptide(L)'
;MNRIAAGLAAWAFSAAPLLAAQGSCVAPGEPIQWRADYCMLLMGTDDEIAVSGCIEREGRTGFSDACAANTHFKRRMCERLIHSGGRVGTPEQCVRDPKFKGRTVEAGGVGS
;
A
#
# COMPACT_ATOMS: atom_id res chain seq x y z
N MET A 1 -5.96 26.59 60.31
CA MET A 1 -6.98 25.69 59.73
C MET A 1 -7.21 26.08 58.27
N ASN A 2 -6.85 25.16 57.37
CA ASN A 2 -7.17 24.94 55.95
C ASN A 2 -7.50 26.10 54.98
N ARG A 3 -6.63 26.25 53.97
CA ARG A 3 -7.03 26.62 52.60
C ARG A 3 -6.45 25.57 51.65
N ILE A 4 -7.30 24.73 51.07
CA ILE A 4 -6.91 23.79 50.01
C ILE A 4 -7.41 24.39 48.70
N ALA A 5 -6.48 24.84 47.86
CA ALA A 5 -6.75 25.24 46.48
C ALA A 5 -6.65 23.99 45.60
N ALA A 6 -7.77 23.53 45.06
CA ALA A 6 -7.81 22.45 44.09
C ALA A 6 -7.61 23.04 42.68
N GLY A 7 -6.38 22.91 42.16
CA GLY A 7 -6.05 23.26 40.78
C GLY A 7 -6.53 22.18 39.82
N LEU A 8 -7.49 22.52 38.96
CA LEU A 8 -7.87 21.75 37.79
C LEU A 8 -6.81 21.93 36.70
N ALA A 9 -6.05 20.88 36.40
CA ALA A 9 -5.25 20.81 35.18
C ALA A 9 -5.79 19.66 34.32
N ALA A 10 -6.75 19.96 33.44
CA ALA A 10 -7.20 19.05 32.42
C ALA A 10 -6.20 19.09 31.25
N TRP A 11 -5.36 18.07 31.15
CA TRP A 11 -4.45 17.89 30.02
C TRP A 11 -5.26 17.31 28.85
N ALA A 12 -5.70 18.17 27.94
CA ALA A 12 -6.24 17.74 26.66
C ALA A 12 -5.07 17.25 25.79
N PHE A 13 -4.82 15.94 25.78
CA PHE A 13 -3.99 15.31 24.76
C PHE A 13 -4.77 15.36 23.44
N SER A 14 -4.56 16.43 22.66
CA SER A 14 -4.94 16.47 21.26
C SER A 14 -4.10 15.42 20.52
N ALA A 15 -4.66 14.23 20.33
CA ALA A 15 -4.18 13.28 19.35
C ALA A 15 -4.36 13.93 17.97
N ALA A 16 -3.32 14.61 17.49
CA ALA A 16 -3.29 15.06 16.11
C ALA A 16 -3.36 13.82 15.22
N PRO A 17 -4.31 13.73 14.27
CA PRO A 17 -4.27 12.68 13.29
C PRO A 17 -2.95 12.85 12.53
N LEU A 18 -2.11 11.80 12.54
CA LEU A 18 -1.04 11.63 11.57
C LEU A 18 -1.70 11.43 10.19
N LEU A 19 -2.27 12.50 9.64
CA LEU A 19 -2.50 12.63 8.21
C LEU A 19 -1.11 12.68 7.60
N ALA A 20 -0.54 11.49 7.38
CA ALA A 20 0.61 11.30 6.52
C ALA A 20 0.35 12.12 5.27
N ALA A 21 1.24 13.07 4.99
CA ALA A 21 1.18 13.93 3.83
C ALA A 21 1.10 13.05 2.58
N GLN A 22 -0.12 12.77 2.13
CA GLN A 22 -0.39 12.10 0.88
C GLN A 22 -0.21 13.16 -0.20
N GLY A 23 1.05 13.51 -0.48
CA GLY A 23 1.39 13.95 -1.84
C GLY A 23 0.78 12.91 -2.78
N SER A 24 0.09 13.37 -3.84
CA SER A 24 -0.78 12.54 -4.67
C SER A 24 -0.07 11.29 -5.18
N CYS A 25 -0.15 10.19 -4.42
CA CYS A 25 0.57 8.99 -4.75
C CYS A 25 -0.11 8.33 -5.94
N VAL A 26 0.67 7.97 -6.96
CA VAL A 26 0.16 7.31 -8.17
C VAL A 26 -0.36 5.89 -7.87
N ALA A 27 0.05 5.33 -6.73
CA ALA A 27 -0.35 4.02 -6.23
C ALA A 27 -0.77 4.12 -4.74
N PRO A 28 -1.98 4.64 -4.43
CA PRO A 28 -2.47 4.70 -3.06
C PRO A 28 -2.76 3.29 -2.51
N GLY A 29 -2.79 3.14 -1.19
CA GLY A 29 -3.05 1.88 -0.49
C GLY A 29 -1.86 1.40 0.35
N GLU A 30 -2.01 0.24 0.99
CA GLU A 30 -0.97 -0.32 1.87
C GLU A 30 0.09 -1.10 1.06
N PRO A 31 1.40 -0.97 1.37
CA PRO A 31 2.46 -1.69 0.66
C PRO A 31 2.32 -3.20 0.60
N ILE A 32 1.74 -3.81 1.64
CA ILE A 32 1.51 -5.26 1.67
C ILE A 32 0.50 -5.70 0.60
N GLN A 33 -0.50 -4.89 0.28
CA GLN A 33 -1.55 -5.21 -0.69
C GLN A 33 -0.98 -5.19 -2.12
N TRP A 34 -0.23 -4.14 -2.46
CA TRP A 34 0.45 -4.03 -3.75
C TRP A 34 1.46 -5.16 -3.97
N ARG A 35 2.17 -5.56 -2.91
CA ARG A 35 3.10 -6.68 -2.95
C ARG A 35 2.38 -8.02 -3.15
N ALA A 36 1.28 -8.24 -2.43
CA ALA A 36 0.46 -9.45 -2.56
C ALA A 36 -0.07 -9.59 -3.99
N ASP A 37 -0.67 -8.53 -4.54
CA ASP A 37 -1.18 -8.50 -5.92
C ASP A 37 -0.08 -8.77 -6.96
N TYR A 38 1.12 -8.19 -6.78
CA TYR A 38 2.26 -8.50 -7.63
C TYR A 38 2.68 -9.97 -7.53
N CYS A 39 2.73 -10.54 -6.34
CA CYS A 39 3.11 -11.93 -6.13
C CYS A 39 2.08 -12.92 -6.69
N MET A 40 0.79 -12.63 -6.54
CA MET A 40 -0.32 -13.36 -7.17
C MET A 40 -0.22 -13.32 -8.70
N LEU A 41 0.03 -12.14 -9.28
CA LEU A 41 0.27 -12.01 -10.72
C LEU A 41 1.55 -12.74 -11.17
N LEU A 42 2.61 -12.72 -10.37
CA LEU A 42 3.87 -13.38 -10.68
C LEU A 42 3.69 -14.91 -10.73
N MET A 43 2.97 -15.46 -9.77
CA MET A 43 2.76 -16.90 -9.61
C MET A 43 1.55 -17.45 -10.37
N GLY A 44 0.67 -16.58 -10.88
CA GLY A 44 -0.52 -16.99 -11.62
C GLY A 44 -1.58 -17.65 -10.74
N THR A 45 -1.74 -17.16 -9.51
CA THR A 45 -2.71 -17.66 -8.52
C THR A 45 -3.40 -16.48 -7.85
N ASP A 46 -4.59 -16.72 -7.28
CA ASP A 46 -5.30 -15.77 -6.41
C ASP A 46 -5.34 -16.21 -4.94
N ASP A 47 -4.58 -17.25 -4.58
CA ASP A 47 -4.41 -17.71 -3.20
C ASP A 47 -3.26 -16.95 -2.51
N GLU A 48 -3.60 -16.09 -1.55
CA GLU A 48 -2.64 -15.32 -0.76
C GLU A 48 -1.68 -16.22 0.05
N ILE A 49 -2.11 -17.41 0.47
CA ILE A 49 -1.27 -18.37 1.20
C ILE A 49 -0.23 -18.97 0.26
N ALA A 50 -0.63 -19.32 -0.96
CA ALA A 50 0.27 -19.88 -1.97
C ALA A 50 1.41 -18.92 -2.35
N VAL A 51 1.22 -17.61 -2.15
CA VAL A 51 2.23 -16.58 -2.47
C VAL A 51 3.00 -16.03 -1.26
N SER A 52 2.77 -16.56 -0.06
CA SER A 52 3.43 -16.14 1.18
C SER A 52 4.97 -16.04 1.06
N GLY A 53 5.62 -17.06 0.50
CA GLY A 53 7.07 -17.04 0.27
C GLY A 53 7.54 -15.97 -0.73
N CYS A 54 6.69 -15.57 -1.69
CA CYS A 54 6.96 -14.41 -2.54
C CYS A 54 6.84 -13.10 -1.74
N ILE A 55 5.76 -12.93 -0.98
CA ILE A 55 5.52 -11.73 -0.15
C ILE A 55 6.68 -11.50 0.83
N GLU A 56 7.16 -12.56 1.49
CA GLU A 56 8.29 -12.48 2.41
C GLU A 56 9.58 -12.04 1.71
N ARG A 57 9.87 -12.61 0.53
CA ARG A 57 11.07 -12.28 -0.24
C ARG A 57 11.03 -10.83 -0.74
N GLU A 58 9.93 -10.42 -1.37
CA GLU A 58 9.76 -9.05 -1.88
C GLU A 58 9.68 -8.03 -0.72
N GLY A 59 9.32 -8.46 0.48
CA GLY A 59 9.31 -7.64 1.69
C GLY A 59 10.68 -7.29 2.27
N ARG A 60 11.74 -7.93 1.79
CA ARG A 60 13.12 -7.62 2.21
C ARG A 60 13.68 -6.38 1.51
N THR A 61 13.07 -5.95 0.39
CA THR A 61 13.48 -4.72 -0.29
C THR A 61 13.01 -3.52 0.50
N GLY A 62 13.95 -2.70 0.96
CA GLY A 62 13.67 -1.43 1.62
C GLY A 62 13.27 -0.35 0.61
N PHE A 63 12.26 0.45 0.96
CA PHE A 63 11.83 1.63 0.21
C PHE A 63 11.86 2.86 1.12
N SER A 64 12.02 4.05 0.53
CA SER A 64 12.04 5.31 1.28
C SER A 64 10.73 5.58 2.03
N ASP A 65 9.61 5.16 1.44
CA ASP A 65 8.26 5.37 1.94
C ASP A 65 7.27 4.40 1.27
N ALA A 66 6.02 4.41 1.74
CA ALA A 66 4.95 3.56 1.22
C ALA A 66 4.63 3.85 -0.26
N CYS A 67 4.66 5.11 -0.70
CA CYS A 67 4.34 5.45 -2.08
C CYS A 67 5.40 4.92 -3.05
N ALA A 68 6.67 4.99 -2.67
CA ALA A 68 7.78 4.41 -3.42
C ALA A 68 7.63 2.88 -3.55
N ALA A 69 7.28 2.19 -2.46
CA ALA A 69 6.99 0.75 -2.48
C ALA A 69 5.81 0.41 -3.39
N ASN A 70 4.69 1.10 -3.25
CA ASN A 70 3.48 0.85 -4.06
C ASN A 70 3.73 1.12 -5.54
N THR A 71 4.41 2.23 -5.85
CA THR A 71 4.74 2.61 -7.23
C THR A 71 5.67 1.58 -7.87
N HIS A 72 6.63 1.04 -7.10
CA HIS A 72 7.48 -0.05 -7.54
C HIS A 72 6.65 -1.26 -7.97
N PHE A 73 5.79 -1.80 -7.08
CA PHE A 73 5.00 -2.99 -7.40
C PHE A 73 3.99 -2.74 -8.52
N LYS A 74 3.32 -1.56 -8.55
CA LYS A 74 2.44 -1.17 -9.67
C LYS A 74 3.18 -1.20 -11.00
N ARG A 75 4.41 -0.66 -11.06
CA ARG A 75 5.24 -0.72 -12.27
C ARG A 75 5.58 -2.15 -12.67
N ARG A 76 6.00 -3.00 -11.72
CA ARG A 76 6.32 -4.40 -11.99
C ARG A 76 5.13 -5.20 -12.52
N MET A 77 3.93 -4.94 -12.00
CA MET A 77 2.71 -5.53 -12.52
C MET A 77 2.40 -5.05 -13.95
N CYS A 78 2.52 -3.74 -14.21
CA CYS A 78 2.34 -3.17 -15.54
C CYS A 78 3.30 -3.77 -16.56
N GLU A 79 4.59 -3.84 -16.24
CA GLU A 79 5.62 -4.47 -17.08
C GLU A 79 5.23 -5.91 -17.44
N ARG A 80 4.82 -6.68 -16.43
CA ARG A 80 4.47 -8.10 -16.62
C ARG A 80 3.24 -8.28 -17.50
N LEU A 81 2.17 -7.53 -17.26
CA LEU A 81 0.93 -7.62 -18.05
C LEU A 81 1.11 -7.17 -19.50
N ILE A 82 1.93 -6.14 -19.72
CA ILE A 82 2.22 -5.67 -21.08
C ILE A 82 3.08 -6.70 -21.80
N HIS A 83 4.12 -7.21 -21.14
CA HIS A 83 5.00 -8.23 -21.72
C HIS A 83 4.26 -9.53 -22.06
N SER A 84 3.30 -9.95 -21.24
CA SER A 84 2.49 -11.14 -21.50
C SER A 84 1.32 -10.91 -22.47
N GLY A 85 1.11 -9.69 -22.96
CA GLY A 85 -0.02 -9.33 -23.82
C GLY A 85 -1.37 -9.21 -23.09
N GLY A 86 -1.39 -9.30 -21.75
CA GLY A 86 -2.59 -9.10 -20.93
C GLY A 86 -3.08 -7.63 -20.88
N ARG A 87 -2.26 -6.69 -21.33
CA ARG A 87 -2.62 -5.27 -21.47
C ARG A 87 -1.90 -4.63 -22.64
N VAL A 88 -2.59 -3.75 -23.37
CA VAL A 88 -2.00 -2.92 -24.43
C VAL A 88 -1.45 -1.61 -23.85
N GLY A 89 -0.31 -1.15 -24.37
CA GLY A 89 0.28 0.14 -24.04
C GLY A 89 1.72 0.03 -23.52
N THR A 90 2.17 1.08 -22.82
CA THR A 90 3.51 1.15 -22.20
C THR A 90 3.41 1.07 -20.68
N PRO A 91 4.47 0.59 -19.99
CA PRO A 91 4.51 0.56 -18.53
C PRO A 91 4.19 1.92 -17.90
N GLU A 92 4.67 3.02 -18.49
CA GLU A 92 4.46 4.39 -18.01
C GLU A 92 2.98 4.80 -18.10
N GLN A 93 2.29 4.43 -19.19
CA GLN A 93 0.85 4.66 -19.34
C GLN A 93 0.05 3.85 -18.31
N CYS A 94 0.41 2.59 -18.11
CA CYS A 94 -0.25 1.71 -17.14
C CYS A 94 -0.04 2.20 -15.70
N VAL A 95 1.16 2.63 -15.33
CA VAL A 95 1.45 3.16 -13.98
C VAL A 95 0.62 4.41 -13.70
N ARG A 96 0.47 5.31 -14.69
CA ARG A 96 -0.35 6.53 -14.54
C ARG A 96 -1.86 6.28 -14.52
N ASP A 97 -2.33 5.10 -14.91
CA ASP A 97 -3.76 4.77 -14.88
C ASP A 97 -4.23 4.59 -13.43
N PRO A 98 -5.09 5.47 -12.88
CA PRO A 98 -5.59 5.33 -11.52
C PRO A 98 -6.54 4.13 -11.36
N LYS A 99 -7.08 3.61 -12.46
CA LYS A 99 -7.96 2.43 -12.46
C LYS A 99 -7.18 1.12 -12.46
N PHE A 100 -5.89 1.16 -12.80
CA PHE A 100 -5.06 -0.05 -12.73
C PHE A 100 -4.60 -0.30 -11.30
N LYS A 101 -5.13 -1.36 -10.70
CA LYS A 101 -4.68 -1.94 -9.43
C LYS A 101 -5.10 -3.40 -9.35
N GLY A 102 -4.45 -4.17 -8.49
CA GLY A 102 -4.82 -5.56 -8.25
C GLY A 102 -6.04 -5.67 -7.32
N ARG A 103 -6.49 -6.91 -7.11
CA ARG A 103 -7.75 -7.20 -6.41
C ARG A 103 -7.63 -6.83 -4.93
N THR A 104 -6.51 -7.14 -4.30
CA THR A 104 -6.32 -6.86 -2.87
C THR A 104 -6.25 -5.37 -2.60
N VAL A 105 -5.62 -4.59 -3.49
CA VAL A 105 -5.63 -3.12 -3.40
C VAL A 105 -7.02 -2.54 -3.64
N GLU A 106 -7.78 -3.05 -4.63
CA GLU A 106 -9.15 -2.58 -4.89
C GLU A 106 -10.07 -2.84 -3.69
N ALA A 107 -9.90 -3.96 -3.00
CA ALA A 107 -10.66 -4.32 -1.81
C ALA A 107 -10.25 -3.54 -0.55
N GLY A 108 -9.12 -2.82 -0.58
CA GLY A 108 -8.58 -2.14 0.60
C GLY A 108 -7.98 -3.10 1.64
N GLY A 109 -7.68 -4.35 1.26
CA GLY A 109 -7.13 -5.40 2.13
C GLY A 109 -8.08 -6.56 2.38
N VAL A 110 -7.63 -7.53 3.19
CA VAL A 110 -8.45 -8.67 3.65
C VAL A 110 -8.91 -8.41 5.10
N GLY A 111 -10.22 -8.30 5.30
CA GLY A 111 -10.83 -8.06 6.61
C GLY A 111 -11.70 -6.79 6.64
N SER A 112 -12.95 -6.93 6.24
CA SER A 112 -14.05 -6.00 6.52
C SER A 112 -15.15 -6.73 7.27
#